data_AF-A0A2V8KFX4-F1
#
_entry.id   AF-A0A2V8KFX4-F1
#
_cell.length_a   1.000
_cell.length_b   1.000
_cell.length_c   1.000
_cell.angle_alpha   90.00
_cell.angle_beta   90.00
_cell.angle_gamma   90.00
#
_symmetry.space_group_name_H-M   'P 1'
#
loop_
_entity.id
_entity.type
_entity.pdbx_description
1 polymer ?
#
loop_
_entity_poly.entity_id
_entity_poly.type
_entity_poly.pdbx_seq_one_letter_code
_entity_poly.pdbx_strand_id
1 'polypeptide(L)'
;MGRDSFDLTPEKQNVRLIESGTLHEAERLIESCEYCNPAAEVPFDSILDRVTGSDPSVTDYILEVPAKCPNCRHDILEKTLVEPE
;
A
#
# COMPACT_ATOMS: atom_id res chain seq x y z
N MET A 1 26.69 -33.26 10.13
CA MET A 1 25.59 -32.37 10.55
C MET A 1 25.42 -31.31 9.48
N GLY A 2 24.18 -31.14 9.01
CA GLY A 2 23.81 -30.51 7.74
C GLY A 2 24.40 -29.11 7.55
N ARG A 3 24.88 -28.85 6.34
CA ARG A 3 24.94 -27.50 5.82
C ARG A 3 23.56 -27.26 5.25
N ASP A 4 22.66 -26.80 6.09
CA ASP A 4 21.40 -26.21 5.64
C ASP A 4 21.83 -24.93 4.91
N SER A 5 22.18 -25.09 3.63
CA SER A 5 22.24 -24.00 2.68
C SER A 5 20.86 -23.40 2.73
N PHE A 6 20.72 -22.30 3.47
CA PHE A 6 19.57 -21.45 3.37
C PHE A 6 19.42 -21.15 1.89
N ASP A 7 18.42 -21.78 1.26
CA ASP A 7 17.92 -21.33 -0.02
C ASP A 7 17.22 -20.00 0.27
N LEU A 8 18.03 -18.98 0.54
CA LEU A 8 17.66 -17.58 0.39
C LEU A 8 17.67 -17.38 -1.12
N THR A 9 16.77 -18.04 -1.85
CA THR A 9 16.26 -17.39 -3.05
C THR A 9 15.65 -16.11 -2.50
N PRO A 10 16.24 -14.93 -2.73
CA PRO A 10 15.61 -13.70 -2.29
C PRO A 10 14.28 -13.68 -3.02
N GLU A 11 13.20 -13.91 -2.26
CA GLU A 11 11.86 -13.69 -2.75
C GLU A 11 11.91 -12.30 -3.36
N LYS A 12 11.69 -12.25 -4.67
CA LYS A 12 12.01 -11.09 -5.47
C LYS A 12 10.99 -10.02 -5.13
N GLN A 13 11.23 -9.29 -4.04
CA GLN A 13 10.39 -8.19 -3.58
C GLN A 13 10.54 -7.08 -4.61
N ASN A 14 9.49 -6.94 -5.41
CA ASN A 14 9.45 -5.99 -6.49
C ASN A 14 9.05 -4.65 -5.86
N VAL A 15 10.04 -3.85 -5.46
CA VAL A 15 9.76 -2.54 -4.88
C VAL A 15 9.32 -1.58 -5.99
N ARG A 16 8.08 -1.11 -5.95
CA ARG A 16 7.56 -0.09 -6.86
C ARG A 16 7.40 1.24 -6.14
N LEU A 17 7.99 2.28 -6.71
CA LEU A 17 7.70 3.65 -6.31
C LEU A 17 6.32 4.04 -6.86
N ILE A 18 5.43 4.48 -5.98
CA ILE A 18 4.16 5.08 -6.34
C ILE A 18 4.36 6.59 -6.40
N GLU A 19 4.28 7.12 -7.61
CA GLU A 19 4.35 8.54 -7.89
C GLU A 19 3.08 9.26 -7.42
N SER A 20 3.22 10.57 -7.18
CA SER A 20 2.14 11.46 -6.75
C SER A 20 0.86 11.37 -7.62
N GLY A 21 0.99 11.07 -8.91
CA GLY A 21 -0.16 10.90 -9.82
C GLY A 21 -1.02 9.67 -9.50
N THR A 22 -0.38 8.52 -9.31
CA THR A 22 -1.03 7.26 -8.93
C THR A 22 -1.60 7.35 -7.51
N LEU A 23 -0.87 8.02 -6.61
CA LEU A 23 -1.35 8.35 -5.27
C LEU A 23 -2.65 9.14 -5.31
N HIS A 24 -2.73 10.16 -6.15
CA HIS A 24 -3.93 10.98 -6.25
C HIS A 24 -5.14 10.19 -6.75
N GLU A 25 -4.94 9.20 -7.62
CA GLU A 25 -6.01 8.30 -8.04
C GLU A 25 -6.45 7.37 -6.90
N ALA A 26 -5.49 6.81 -6.14
CA ALA A 26 -5.77 6.00 -4.97
C ALA A 26 -6.48 6.80 -3.85
N GLU A 27 -6.08 8.04 -3.61
CA GLU A 27 -6.72 8.97 -2.65
C GLU A 27 -8.18 9.27 -3.00
N ARG A 28 -8.53 9.23 -4.29
CA ARG A 28 -9.92 9.42 -4.76
C ARG A 28 -10.76 8.16 -4.67
N LEU A 29 -10.12 7.00 -4.47
CA LEU A 29 -10.78 5.71 -4.28
C LEU A 29 -11.02 5.40 -2.80
N ILE A 30 -10.59 6.26 -1.89
CA ILE A 30 -10.79 6.10 -0.44
C ILE A 30 -11.77 7.16 0.08
N GLU A 31 -12.74 6.75 0.90
CA GLU A 31 -13.61 7.68 1.63
C GLU A 31 -12.93 8.16 2.91
N SER A 32 -12.32 7.22 3.65
CA SER A 32 -11.76 7.45 4.98
C SER A 32 -10.52 6.57 5.25
N CYS A 33 -9.80 6.89 6.32
CA CYS A 33 -8.63 6.13 6.82
C CYS A 33 -8.86 5.68 8.25
N GLU A 34 -8.08 4.72 8.74
CA GLU A 34 -8.19 4.11 10.09
C GLU A 34 -8.19 5.13 11.23
N TYR A 35 -7.52 6.26 11.03
CA TYR A 35 -7.45 7.35 12.00
C TYR A 35 -8.79 8.06 12.19
N CYS A 36 -9.62 8.07 11.16
CA CYS A 36 -10.79 8.93 11.04
C CYS A 36 -12.08 8.12 10.93
N ASN A 37 -11.98 6.88 10.46
CA ASN A 37 -13.02 5.89 10.51
C ASN A 37 -12.47 4.54 11.03
N PRO A 38 -12.95 4.04 12.18
CA PRO A 38 -12.57 2.72 12.68
C PRO A 38 -13.13 1.56 11.84
N ALA A 39 -14.00 1.82 10.85
CA ALA A 39 -14.44 0.82 9.86
C ALA A 39 -13.45 0.64 8.69
N ALA A 40 -12.32 1.34 8.68
CA ALA A 40 -11.26 1.07 7.72
C ALA A 40 -10.65 -0.31 7.96
N GLU A 41 -10.95 -1.26 7.08
CA GLU A 41 -10.46 -2.65 7.14
C GLU A 41 -9.56 -3.01 5.95
N VAL A 42 -9.48 -2.14 4.93
CA VAL A 42 -8.75 -2.42 3.68
C VAL A 42 -7.39 -1.75 3.72
N PRO A 43 -6.27 -2.45 3.58
CA PRO A 43 -4.96 -1.79 3.57
C PRO A 43 -4.77 -0.96 2.28
N PHE A 44 -4.05 0.16 2.40
CA PHE A 44 -3.80 1.04 1.26
C PHE A 44 -3.04 0.34 0.12
N ASP A 45 -2.20 -0.65 0.43
CA ASP A 45 -1.57 -1.53 -0.58
C ASP A 45 -2.58 -2.16 -1.54
N SER A 46 -3.78 -2.52 -1.06
CA SER A 46 -4.81 -3.15 -1.89
C SER A 46 -5.46 -2.14 -2.83
N ILE A 47 -5.48 -0.86 -2.47
CA ILE A 47 -5.90 0.22 -3.37
C ILE A 47 -4.81 0.46 -4.43
N LEU A 48 -3.55 0.49 -4.01
CA LEU A 48 -2.41 0.65 -4.92
C LEU A 48 -2.32 -0.51 -5.92
N ASP A 49 -2.60 -1.73 -5.47
CA ASP A 49 -2.71 -2.92 -6.30
C ASP A 49 -3.77 -2.76 -7.39
N ARG A 50 -4.95 -2.27 -7.01
CA ARG A 50 -6.06 -2.05 -7.93
C ARG A 50 -5.76 -0.96 -8.97
N VAL A 51 -5.02 0.09 -8.58
CA VAL A 51 -4.65 1.19 -9.48
C VAL A 51 -3.47 0.79 -10.39
N THR A 52 -2.46 0.12 -9.85
CA THR A 52 -1.26 -0.25 -10.61
C THR A 52 -1.38 -1.58 -11.35
N GLY A 53 -2.39 -2.40 -11.01
CA GLY A 53 -2.59 -3.74 -11.55
C GLY A 53 -1.41 -4.68 -11.32
N SER A 54 -0.62 -4.45 -10.26
CA SER A 54 0.50 -5.31 -9.88
C SER A 54 0.02 -6.44 -8.98
N ASP A 55 0.94 -7.29 -8.52
CA ASP A 55 0.60 -8.43 -7.65
C ASP A 55 0.83 -8.05 -6.18
N PRO A 56 -0.17 -8.18 -5.28
CA PRO A 56 -0.07 -7.73 -3.89
C PRO A 56 0.78 -8.67 -3.03
N SER A 57 1.14 -9.85 -3.56
CA SER A 57 1.91 -10.87 -2.83
C SER A 57 3.43 -10.73 -2.98
N VAL A 58 3.91 -9.98 -3.99
CA VAL A 58 5.35 -9.89 -4.31
C VAL A 58 5.84 -8.47 -4.53
N THR A 59 4.94 -7.48 -4.55
CA THR A 59 5.26 -6.08 -4.82
C THR A 59 5.17 -5.28 -3.53
N ASP A 60 6.26 -4.60 -3.17
CA ASP A 60 6.29 -3.68 -2.04
C ASP A 60 6.15 -2.25 -2.59
N TYR A 61 5.19 -1.49 -2.08
CA TYR A 61 4.86 -0.17 -2.63
C TYR A 61 5.45 0.93 -1.76
N ILE A 62 6.47 1.61 -2.28
CA ILE A 62 7.02 2.80 -1.63
C ILE A 62 6.32 4.03 -2.18
N LEU A 63 5.70 4.79 -1.31
CA LEU A 63 5.07 6.05 -1.66
C LEU A 63 6.16 7.12 -1.83
N GLU A 64 6.19 7.82 -2.97
CA GLU A 64 7.08 8.98 -3.17
C GLU A 64 6.78 10.08 -2.13
N VAL A 65 5.49 10.27 -1.84
CA VAL A 65 4.98 11.16 -0.80
C VAL A 65 3.92 10.42 0.02
N PRO A 66 3.78 10.68 1.32
CA PRO A 66 2.69 10.12 2.10
C PRO A 66 1.34 10.55 1.49
N ALA A 67 0.45 9.58 1.27
CA ALA A 67 -0.90 9.87 0.81
C ALA A 67 -1.65 10.66 1.89
N LYS A 68 -2.64 11.45 1.51
CA LYS A 68 -3.43 12.25 2.43
C LYS A 68 -4.87 11.81 2.39
N CYS A 69 -5.36 11.48 3.57
CA CYS A 69 -6.75 11.12 3.77
C CYS A 69 -7.65 12.29 3.36
N PRO A 70 -8.61 12.14 2.42
CA PRO A 70 -9.45 13.26 1.96
C PRO A 70 -10.32 13.82 3.08
N ASN A 71 -10.70 12.99 4.05
CA ASN A 71 -11.56 13.36 5.18
C ASN A 71 -10.80 14.16 6.26
N CYS A 72 -9.66 13.66 6.72
CA CYS A 72 -8.95 14.25 7.87
C CYS A 72 -7.52 14.72 7.59
N ARG A 73 -7.06 14.60 6.35
CA ARG A 73 -5.74 15.03 5.86
C ARG A 73 -4.56 14.40 6.61
N HIS A 74 -4.80 13.29 7.30
CA HIS A 74 -3.74 12.54 7.95
C HIS A 74 -2.88 11.82 6.91
N ASP A 75 -1.61 11.61 7.25
CA ASP A 75 -0.67 10.92 6.40
C ASP A 75 -0.99 9.41 6.42
N ILE A 76 -1.29 8.88 5.23
CA ILE A 76 -1.59 7.48 4.94
C ILE A 76 -0.33 6.87 4.34
N LEU A 77 0.07 5.73 4.90
CA LEU A 77 1.18 4.92 4.42
C LEU A 77 0.64 3.65 3.74
N GLU A 78 1.53 2.89 3.10
CA GLU A 78 1.17 1.66 2.36
C GLU A 78 0.40 0.63 3.21
N LYS A 79 0.69 0.55 4.52
CA LYS A 79 0.07 -0.39 5.46
C LYS A 79 -1.07 0.21 6.27
N THR A 80 -1.39 1.48 6.04
CA THR A 80 -2.50 2.13 6.71
C THR A 80 -3.80 1.55 6.20
N LEU A 81 -4.72 1.21 7.10
CA LEU A 81 -6.06 0.77 6.72
C LEU A 81 -6.88 1.98 6.28
N VAL A 82 -7.58 1.81 5.18
CA VAL A 82 -8.47 2.76 4.53
C VAL A 82 -9.81 2.10 4.24
N GLU A 83 -10.81 2.93 4.01
CA GLU A 83 -12.14 2.53 3.57
C GLU A 83 -12.29 2.98 2.11
N PRO A 84 -12.43 2.05 1.15
CA PRO A 84 -12.68 2.41 -0.24
C PRO A 84 -14.10 2.94 -0.47
N GLU A 85 -14.27 3.87 -1.42
CA GLU A 85 -15.58 4.34 -1.93
C GLU A 85 -16.26 3.32 -2.86
#